data_AF-A0A388PAE1-F1
#
_entry.id   AF-A0A388PAE1-F1
#
_cell.length_a   1.000
_cell.length_b   1.000
_cell.length_c   1.000
_cell.angle_alpha   90.00
_cell.angle_beta   90.00
_cell.angle_gamma   90.00
#
_symmetry.space_group_name_H-M   'P 1'
#
loop_
_entity.id
_entity.type
_entity.pdbx_description
1 polymer ?
#
loop_
_entity_poly.entity_id
_entity_poly.type
_entity_poly.pdbx_seq_one_letter_code
_entity_poly.pdbx_strand_id
1 'polypeptide(L)'
;MNEALLQRLRQSLAQREGSSLRRKLTARASADTRINLADNDYLGLARDPAVVAAGVAALQEWGASSSASPLVTGYTEIHQNSSTLSPLGRV
;
A
#
# COMPACT_ATOMS: atom_id res chain seq x y z
N MET A 1 6.74 23.87 21.80
CA MET A 1 6.26 22.47 21.76
C MET A 1 5.15 22.34 22.81
N ASN A 2 3.98 21.79 22.49
CA ASN A 2 2.85 21.77 23.44
C ASN A 2 3.00 20.60 24.44
N GLU A 3 3.61 20.86 25.59
CA GLU A 3 3.91 19.86 26.63
C GLU A 3 2.66 19.14 27.14
N ALA A 4 1.53 19.84 27.26
CA ALA A 4 0.27 19.24 27.69
C ALA A 4 -0.24 18.18 26.71
N LEU A 5 -0.07 18.42 25.40
CA LEU A 5 -0.41 17.43 24.37
C LEU A 5 0.49 16.19 24.49
N LEU A 6 1.81 16.37 24.63
CA LEU A 6 2.74 15.26 24.77
C LEU A 6 2.44 14.42 26.01
N GLN A 7 2.12 15.06 27.14
CA GLN A 7 1.73 14.37 28.36
C GLN A 7 0.46 13.53 28.17
N ARG A 8 -0.58 14.09 27.51
CA ARG A 8 -1.82 13.36 27.19
C ARG A 8 -1.58 12.15 26.28
N LEU A 9 -0.71 12.30 25.27
CA LEU A 9 -0.35 11.20 24.37
C LEU A 9 0.39 10.09 25.13
N ARG A 10 1.36 10.44 25.99
CA ARG A 10 2.09 9.48 26.84
C ARG A 10 1.16 8.72 27.78
N GLN A 11 0.25 9.43 28.46
CA GLN A 11 -0.72 8.80 29.36
C GLN A 11 -1.64 7.83 28.61
N SER A 12 -2.16 8.24 27.45
CA SER A 12 -3.02 7.39 26.61
C SER A 12 -2.28 6.14 26.10
N LEU A 13 -0.98 6.28 25.79
CA LEU A 13 -0.12 5.19 25.36
C LEU A 13 0.16 4.20 26.51
N ALA A 14 0.47 4.69 27.71
CA ALA A 14 0.66 3.87 28.90
C ALA A 14 -0.61 3.09 29.28
N GLN A 15 -1.79 3.72 29.17
CA GLN A 15 -3.07 3.04 29.39
C GLN A 15 -3.29 1.88 28.40
N ARG A 16 -2.91 2.06 27.12
CA ARG A 16 -3.00 0.98 26.11
C ARG A 16 -1.98 -0.13 26.33
N GLU A 17 -0.81 0.19 26.88
CA GLU A 17 0.20 -0.79 27.27
C GLU A 17 -0.28 -1.66 28.42
N GLY A 18 -0.83 -1.05 29.48
CA GLY A 18 -1.37 -1.78 30.64
C GLY A 18 -2.62 -2.62 30.34
N SER A 19 -3.31 -2.34 29.23
CA SER A 19 -4.54 -3.05 28.81
C SER A 19 -4.33 -4.03 27.65
N SER A 20 -3.09 -4.29 27.21
CA SER A 20 -2.79 -5.13 26.04
C SER A 20 -3.44 -4.66 24.72
N LEU A 21 -3.90 -3.42 24.65
CA LEU A 21 -4.51 -2.81 23.45
C LEU A 21 -3.47 -2.15 22.53
N ARG A 22 -2.19 -2.18 22.92
CA ARG A 22 -1.11 -1.65 22.09
C ARG A 22 -0.83 -2.59 20.91
N ARG A 23 -1.15 -2.12 19.72
CA ARG A 23 -0.71 -2.74 18.46
C ARG A 23 0.80 -2.55 18.28
N LYS A 24 1.49 -3.62 17.89
CA LYS A 24 2.90 -3.61 17.50
C LYS A 24 3.01 -4.11 16.07
N LEU A 25 3.75 -3.38 15.24
CA LEU A 25 4.06 -3.83 13.89
C LEU A 25 5.17 -4.88 13.95
N THR A 26 5.01 -5.95 13.18
CA THR A 26 6.03 -6.97 12.99
C THR A 26 6.36 -7.03 11.51
N ALA A 27 7.64 -6.83 11.17
CA ALA A 27 8.08 -6.93 9.78
C ALA A 27 8.06 -8.40 9.34
N ARG A 28 7.50 -8.64 8.16
CA ARG A 28 7.52 -9.96 7.51
C ARG A 28 8.80 -10.08 6.66
N ALA A 29 9.50 -11.21 6.78
CA ALA A 29 10.64 -11.49 5.91
C ALA A 29 10.19 -11.78 4.47
N SER A 30 11.02 -11.48 3.47
CA SER A 30 10.72 -11.82 2.07
C SER A 30 10.62 -13.34 1.84
N ALA A 31 11.47 -14.09 2.53
CA ALA A 31 11.54 -15.56 2.51
C ALA A 31 10.60 -16.22 3.55
N ASP A 32 9.59 -15.52 4.06
CA ASP A 32 8.63 -16.09 4.99
C ASP A 32 7.82 -17.22 4.32
N THR A 33 7.87 -18.43 4.89
CA THR A 33 7.22 -19.64 4.37
C THR A 33 5.87 -19.93 5.02
N ARG A 34 5.40 -19.08 5.94
CA ARG A 34 4.12 -19.26 6.61
C ARG A 34 2.95 -18.97 5.67
N ILE A 35 1.84 -19.69 5.86
CA ILE A 35 0.57 -19.37 5.23
C ILE A 35 0.03 -18.09 5.86
N ASN A 36 -0.21 -17.06 5.05
CA ASN A 36 -0.74 -15.78 5.52
C ASN A 36 -2.26 -15.73 5.37
N LEU A 37 -2.98 -15.86 6.50
CA LEU A 37 -4.44 -15.77 6.55
C LEU A 37 -4.95 -14.36 6.87
N ALA A 38 -4.06 -13.38 6.98
CA ALA A 38 -4.38 -12.00 7.31
C ALA A 38 -4.19 -11.03 6.12
N ASP A 39 -3.72 -11.51 4.98
CA ASP A 39 -3.61 -10.72 3.75
C ASP A 39 -4.97 -10.57 3.06
N ASN A 40 -5.15 -9.46 2.34
CA ASN A 40 -6.34 -9.19 1.54
C ASN A 40 -6.14 -9.59 0.05
N ASP A 41 -5.13 -10.42 -0.26
CA ASP A 41 -4.84 -10.86 -1.63
C ASP A 41 -5.73 -12.06 -2.03
N TYR A 42 -7.03 -11.81 -2.14
CA TYR A 42 -8.04 -12.85 -2.40
C TYR A 42 -7.84 -13.59 -3.73
N LEU A 43 -7.24 -12.93 -4.72
CA LEU A 43 -7.02 -13.46 -6.06
C LEU A 43 -5.60 -14.00 -6.26
N GLY A 44 -4.71 -13.85 -5.28
CA GLY A 44 -3.31 -14.27 -5.39
C GLY A 44 -2.49 -13.46 -6.40
N LEU A 45 -2.92 -12.23 -6.72
CA LEU A 45 -2.32 -11.43 -7.79
C LEU A 45 -1.09 -10.64 -7.32
N ALA A 46 -0.85 -10.53 -6.01
CA ALA A 46 0.26 -9.74 -5.49
C ALA A 46 1.64 -10.26 -5.93
N ARG A 47 1.75 -11.53 -6.32
CA ARG A 47 2.96 -12.16 -6.85
C ARG A 47 2.77 -12.78 -8.24
N ASP A 48 1.64 -12.53 -8.89
CA ASP A 48 1.39 -13.05 -10.22
C ASP A 48 2.48 -12.54 -11.19
N PRO A 49 3.14 -13.41 -11.97
CA PRO A 49 4.24 -13.00 -12.83
C PRO A 49 3.86 -11.94 -13.87
N ALA A 50 2.64 -11.99 -14.41
CA ALA A 50 2.18 -11.01 -15.40
C ALA A 50 1.94 -9.64 -14.76
N VAL A 51 1.34 -9.62 -13.57
CA VAL A 51 1.14 -8.38 -12.80
C VAL A 51 2.47 -7.75 -12.40
N VAL A 52 3.42 -8.55 -11.91
CA VAL A 52 4.76 -8.08 -11.55
C VAL A 52 5.49 -7.53 -12.77
N ALA A 53 5.47 -8.25 -13.90
CA ALA A 53 6.10 -7.80 -15.14
C ALA A 53 5.51 -6.47 -15.65
N ALA A 54 4.18 -6.33 -15.62
CA ALA A 54 3.51 -5.08 -15.99
C ALA A 54 3.93 -3.91 -15.07
N GLY A 55 4.05 -4.15 -13.76
CA GLY A 55 4.54 -3.16 -12.81
C GLY A 55 5.99 -2.74 -13.07
N VAL A 56 6.88 -3.69 -13.39
CA VAL A 56 8.26 -3.40 -13.76
C VAL A 56 8.33 -2.56 -15.04
N ALA A 57 7.56 -2.92 -16.07
CA ALA A 57 7.50 -2.17 -17.32
C ALA A 57 7.02 -0.73 -17.10
N ALA A 58 5.94 -0.56 -16.32
CA ALA A 58 5.42 0.76 -15.97
C ALA A 58 6.46 1.64 -15.26
N LEU A 59 7.21 1.07 -14.31
CA LEU A 59 8.27 1.78 -13.59
C LEU A 59 9.44 2.17 -14.50
N GLN A 60 9.77 1.35 -15.49
CA GLN A 60 10.84 1.65 -16.46
C GLN A 60 10.44 2.78 -17.42
N GLU A 61 9.17 2.81 -17.84
CA GLU A 61 8.66 3.80 -18.80
C GLU A 61 8.31 5.14 -18.14
N TRP A 62 7.60 5.11 -17.02
CA TRP A 62 7.01 6.31 -16.39
C TRP A 62 7.73 6.76 -15.12
N GLY A 63 8.68 5.97 -14.62
CA GLY A 63 9.37 6.22 -13.35
C GLY A 63 8.53 5.83 -12.12
N ALA A 64 9.11 6.02 -10.93
CA ALA A 64 8.51 5.61 -9.67
C ALA A 64 7.51 6.63 -9.07
N SER A 65 7.27 7.77 -9.74
CA SER A 65 6.40 8.84 -9.25
C SER A 65 5.86 9.71 -10.39
N SER A 66 4.64 10.24 -10.22
CA SER A 66 4.07 11.26 -11.11
C SER A 66 4.65 12.66 -10.90
N SER A 67 5.45 12.88 -9.84
CA SER A 67 6.09 14.15 -9.46
C SER A 67 5.16 15.37 -9.21
N ALA A 68 3.85 15.25 -9.45
CA ALA A 68 2.86 16.31 -9.25
C ALA A 68 1.45 15.73 -9.06
N SER A 69 0.51 16.60 -8.66
CA SER A 69 -0.92 16.29 -8.62
C SER A 69 -1.49 16.07 -10.03
N PRO A 70 -2.51 15.22 -10.20
CA PRO A 70 -3.12 14.93 -11.50
C PRO A 70 -3.55 16.18 -12.30
N LEU A 71 -4.19 17.14 -11.63
CA LEU A 71 -4.70 18.38 -12.26
C LEU A 71 -3.63 19.41 -12.62
N VAL A 72 -2.37 19.19 -12.25
CA VAL A 72 -1.26 20.10 -12.58
C VAL A 72 -0.48 19.50 -13.75
N THR A 73 0.30 18.46 -13.49
CA THR A 73 1.08 17.74 -14.50
C THR A 73 1.24 16.24 -14.20
N GLY A 74 0.64 15.76 -13.11
CA GLY A 74 0.85 14.39 -12.63
C GLY A 74 -0.02 13.32 -13.27
N TYR A 75 -0.95 13.70 -14.16
CA TYR A 75 -1.81 12.76 -14.85
C TYR A 75 -1.18 12.39 -16.20
N THR A 76 -0.74 11.14 -16.31
CA THR A 76 -0.06 10.59 -17.50
C THR A 76 -0.93 9.55 -18.22
N GLU A 77 -0.55 9.15 -19.43
CA GLU A 77 -1.33 8.23 -20.27
C GLU A 77 -1.59 6.87 -19.59
N ILE A 78 -0.64 6.34 -18.81
CA ILE A 78 -0.84 5.08 -18.07
C ILE A 78 -2.01 5.17 -17.06
N HIS A 79 -2.26 6.34 -16.47
CA HIS A 79 -3.39 6.55 -15.55
C HIS A 79 -4.73 6.53 -16.31
N GLN A 80 -4.77 7.14 -17.50
CA GLN A 80 -5.95 7.12 -18.36
C GLN A 80 -6.24 5.71 -18.89
N ASN A 81 -5.21 4.99 -19.32
CA ASN A 81 -5.34 3.64 -19.88
C ASN A 81 -5.73 2.61 -18.81
N SER A 82 -5.22 2.75 -17.58
CA SER A 82 -5.64 1.91 -16.45
C SER A 82 -7.10 2.16 -16.04
N SER A 83 -7.57 3.40 -16.14
CA SER A 83 -8.97 3.77 -15.82
C SER A 83 -9.94 3.36 -16.93
N THR A 84 -9.43 3.25 -18.16
CA THR A 84 -10.19 2.73 -19.30
C THR A 84 -10.07 1.22 -19.30
N LEU A 85 -10.78 0.55 -18.39
CA LEU A 85 -11.10 -0.85 -18.59
C LEU A 85 -11.83 -0.94 -19.93
N SER A 86 -11.13 -1.39 -20.98
CA SER A 86 -11.77 -1.95 -22.17
C SER A 86 -12.85 -2.92 -21.66
N PRO A 87 -14.10 -2.87 -22.16
CA PRO A 87 -15.16 -3.73 -21.65
C PRO A 87 -14.65 -5.15 -21.73
N LEU A 88 -14.42 -5.75 -20.55
CA LEU A 88 -14.00 -7.13 -20.40
C LEU A 88 -14.84 -7.95 -21.36
N GLY A 89 -14.16 -8.63 -22.29
CA GLY A 89 -14.78 -9.44 -23.31
C GLY A 89 -15.85 -10.29 -22.66
N ARG A 90 -17.10 -10.10 -23.10
CA ARG A 90 -18.22 -10.96 -22.71
C ARG A 90 -17.82 -12.39 -23.08
N VAL A 91 -17.75 -13.25 -22.07
CA VAL A 91 -17.88 -14.69 -22.25
C VAL A 91 -19.33 -14.99 -22.60
#